data_AF-A0A364RIE7-F1
#
_entry.id   AF-A0A364RIE7-F1
#
_cell.length_a   1.000
_cell.length_b   1.000
_cell.length_c   1.000
_cell.angle_alpha   90.00
_cell.angle_beta   90.00
_cell.angle_gamma   90.00
#
_symmetry.space_group_name_H-M   'P 1'
#
loop_
_entity.id
_entity.type
_entity.pdbx_description
1 polymer ?
#
loop_
_entity_poly.entity_id
_entity_poly.type
_entity_poly.pdbx_seq_one_letter_code
_entity_poly.pdbx_strand_id
1 'polypeptide(L)'
;MEYKIVERSLFARIARMVLKSKNVAMVLGKSIHLSGVDRHTFLRDEGWVAHELCHIRQFKEHGFFRFLWLYLLESMRVGYYHNKYEVEARIAGTKHLHQLRYMADTSPEIKPGSLPLPTDEKEAV
;
A
#
# COMPACT_ATOMS: atom_id res chain seq x y z
N MET A 1 6.19 -6.75 -8.95
CA MET A 1 6.28 -7.41 -7.63
C MET A 1 5.19 -8.44 -7.54
N GLU A 2 5.52 -9.69 -7.24
CA GLU A 2 4.55 -10.76 -7.06
C GLU A 2 4.00 -10.73 -5.63
N TYR A 3 2.72 -10.43 -5.44
CA TYR A 3 2.04 -10.49 -4.15
C TYR A 3 0.81 -11.40 -4.24
N LYS A 4 0.56 -12.17 -3.18
CA LYS A 4 -0.55 -13.13 -3.14
C LYS A 4 -1.66 -12.61 -2.24
N ILE A 5 -2.86 -12.45 -2.77
CA ILE A 5 -4.04 -12.07 -1.98
C ILE A 5 -4.73 -13.35 -1.50
N VAL A 6 -4.90 -13.48 -0.18
CA VAL A 6 -5.55 -14.61 0.48
C VAL A 6 -6.75 -14.08 1.25
N GLU A 7 -7.94 -14.44 0.80
CA GLU A 7 -9.19 -14.08 1.47
C GLU A 7 -9.49 -15.03 2.63
N ARG A 8 -10.20 -14.55 3.66
CA ARG A 8 -10.69 -15.34 4.81
C ARG A 8 -9.60 -16.05 5.63
N SER A 9 -8.40 -15.48 5.69
CA SER A 9 -7.32 -16.03 6.50
C SER A 9 -7.62 -15.97 8.00
N LEU A 10 -7.25 -17.02 8.74
CA LEU A 10 -7.35 -17.07 10.21
C LEU A 10 -6.58 -15.91 10.87
N PHE A 11 -5.43 -15.53 10.31
CA PHE A 11 -4.64 -14.39 10.79
C PHE A 11 -5.41 -13.07 10.65
N ALA A 12 -6.06 -12.86 9.51
CA ALA A 12 -6.86 -11.66 9.27
C ALA A 12 -8.15 -11.65 10.12
N ARG A 13 -8.65 -12.81 10.57
CA ARG A 13 -9.73 -12.88 11.58
C ARG A 13 -9.26 -12.44 12.97
N ILE A 14 -8.06 -12.83 13.37
CA ILE A 14 -7.44 -12.39 14.64
C ILE A 14 -7.20 -10.88 14.59
N ALA A 15 -6.60 -10.39 13.50
CA ALA A 15 -6.39 -8.96 13.27
C ALA A 15 -7.70 -8.15 13.37
N ARG A 16 -8.79 -8.68 12.82
CA ARG A 16 -10.13 -8.08 12.93
C ARG A 16 -10.62 -7.93 14.37
N MET A 17 -10.35 -8.91 15.22
CA MET A 17 -10.72 -8.84 16.64
C MET A 17 -9.87 -7.81 17.38
N VAL A 18 -8.58 -7.69 17.03
CA VAL A 18 -7.64 -6.74 17.66
C VAL A 18 -7.92 -5.30 17.22
N LEU A 19 -8.13 -5.06 15.92
CA LEU A 19 -8.37 -3.74 15.35
C LEU A 19 -9.83 -3.27 15.51
N LYS A 20 -10.76 -4.16 15.89
CA LYS A 20 -12.21 -3.91 15.98
C LYS A 20 -12.85 -3.33 14.70
N SER A 21 -12.17 -3.43 13.56
CA SER A 21 -12.66 -2.97 12.26
C SER A 21 -13.42 -4.08 11.54
N LYS A 22 -14.46 -3.73 10.77
CA LYS A 22 -15.23 -4.72 9.98
C LYS A 22 -14.43 -5.28 8.81
N ASN A 23 -13.61 -4.42 8.20
CA ASN A 23 -12.77 -4.75 7.04
C ASN A 23 -11.31 -4.58 7.45
N VAL A 24 -10.51 -5.62 7.26
CA VAL A 24 -9.09 -5.62 7.61
C VAL A 24 -8.29 -6.28 6.50
N ALA A 25 -7.21 -5.61 6.12
CA ALA A 25 -6.14 -6.18 5.32
C ALA A 25 -4.90 -6.28 6.22
N MET A 26 -4.14 -7.35 6.06
CA MET A 26 -2.91 -7.58 6.81
C MET A 26 -1.87 -8.19 5.89
N VAL A 27 -0.71 -7.56 5.83
CA VAL A 27 0.45 -8.12 5.12
C VAL A 27 1.22 -9.07 6.02
N LEU A 28 1.51 -10.26 5.49
CA LEU A 28 2.48 -11.20 6.06
C LEU A 28 3.51 -11.52 4.96
N GLY A 29 4.65 -10.83 5.03
CA GLY A 29 5.74 -10.98 4.08
C GLY A 29 5.37 -10.49 2.68
N LYS A 30 4.99 -11.42 1.80
CA LYS A 30 4.56 -11.14 0.42
C LYS A 30 3.08 -11.45 0.16
N SER A 31 2.36 -11.86 1.20
CA SER A 31 0.94 -12.23 1.10
C SER A 31 0.09 -11.19 1.81
N ILE A 32 -0.98 -10.75 1.16
CA ILE A 32 -1.99 -9.85 1.72
C ILE A 32 -3.17 -10.72 2.14
N HIS A 33 -3.47 -10.72 3.43
CA HIS A 33 -4.56 -11.48 4.02
C HIS A 33 -5.75 -10.56 4.27
N LEU A 34 -6.86 -10.82 3.59
CA LEU A 34 -8.08 -10.02 3.70
C LEU A 34 -9.10 -10.70 4.63
N SER A 35 -9.79 -9.90 5.43
CA SER A 35 -10.88 -10.33 6.31
C SER A 35 -12.00 -9.31 6.32
N GLY A 36 -13.21 -9.75 5.99
CA GLY A 36 -14.40 -8.89 5.89
C GLY A 36 -14.54 -8.10 4.59
N VAL A 37 -13.52 -8.13 3.72
CA VAL A 37 -13.54 -7.50 2.39
C VAL A 37 -13.09 -8.51 1.32
N ASP A 38 -13.67 -8.41 0.13
CA ASP A 38 -13.26 -9.18 -1.03
C ASP A 38 -12.08 -8.51 -1.76
N ARG A 39 -11.34 -9.28 -2.56
CA ARG A 39 -10.21 -8.77 -3.35
C ARG A 39 -10.61 -7.64 -4.30
N HIS A 40 -11.79 -7.69 -4.91
CA HIS A 40 -12.19 -6.72 -5.94
C HIS A 40 -12.48 -5.35 -5.32
N THR A 41 -13.14 -5.33 -4.16
CA THR A 41 -13.38 -4.13 -3.36
C THR A 41 -12.07 -3.55 -2.84
N PHE A 42 -11.16 -4.40 -2.36
CA PHE A 42 -9.83 -3.97 -1.94
C PHE A 42 -9.04 -3.33 -3.10
N LEU A 43 -9.02 -3.97 -4.28
CA LEU A 43 -8.29 -3.45 -5.44
C LEU A 43 -8.88 -2.18 -6.04
N ARG A 44 -10.17 -1.90 -5.78
CA ARG A 44 -10.81 -0.64 -6.20
C ARG A 44 -10.32 0.55 -5.38
N ASP A 45 -9.85 0.33 -4.16
CA ASP A 45 -9.32 1.37 -3.30
C ASP A 45 -7.80 1.45 -3.44
N GLU A 46 -7.34 2.22 -4.43
CA GLU A 46 -5.91 2.34 -4.74
C GLU A 46 -5.08 2.92 -3.57
N GLY A 47 -5.69 3.77 -2.74
CA GLY A 47 -5.05 4.28 -1.53
C GLY A 47 -4.81 3.17 -0.51
N TRP A 48 -5.79 2.29 -0.33
CA TRP A 48 -5.65 1.12 0.52
C TRP A 48 -4.63 0.11 -0.04
N VAL A 49 -4.65 -0.15 -1.35
CA VAL A 49 -3.64 -1.02 -1.99
C VAL A 49 -2.22 -0.48 -1.79
N ALA A 50 -2.02 0.83 -1.96
CA ALA A 50 -0.73 1.47 -1.75
C ALA A 50 -0.26 1.40 -0.28
N HIS A 51 -1.19 1.48 0.67
CA HIS A 51 -0.91 1.25 2.09
C HIS A 51 -0.35 -0.16 2.34
N GLU A 52 -1.05 -1.21 1.86
CA GLU A 52 -0.57 -2.59 2.03
C GLU A 52 0.74 -2.84 1.28
N LEU A 53 0.92 -2.24 0.10
CA LEU A 53 2.17 -2.37 -0.66
C LEU A 53 3.37 -1.77 0.09
N CYS A 54 3.15 -0.68 0.84
CA CYS A 54 4.16 -0.11 1.73
C CYS A 54 4.59 -1.14 2.80
N HIS A 55 3.65 -1.85 3.42
CA HIS A 55 4.00 -2.91 4.35
C HIS A 55 4.77 -4.07 3.68
N ILE A 56 4.41 -4.50 2.47
CA ILE A 56 5.18 -5.50 1.73
C ILE A 56 6.64 -5.04 1.55
N ARG A 57 6.83 -3.76 1.21
CA ARG A 57 8.16 -3.17 1.09
C ARG A 57 8.91 -3.17 2.42
N GLN A 58 8.28 -2.73 3.51
CA GLN A 58 8.88 -2.74 4.85
C GLN A 58 9.25 -4.17 5.29
N PHE A 59 8.39 -5.15 5.02
CA PHE A 59 8.66 -6.57 5.24
C PHE A 59 9.85 -7.07 4.42
N LYS A 60 10.00 -6.62 3.17
CA LYS A 60 11.13 -6.96 2.32
C LYS A 60 12.44 -6.32 2.80
N GLU A 61 12.37 -5.07 3.29
CA GLU A 61 13.54 -4.33 3.77
C GLU A 61 14.02 -4.79 5.16
N HIS A 62 13.11 -5.13 6.07
CA HIS A 62 13.46 -5.52 7.43
C HIS A 62 13.46 -7.05 7.66
N GLY A 63 12.85 -7.81 6.78
CA GLY A 63 12.65 -9.26 6.92
C GLY A 63 11.40 -9.61 7.74
N PHE A 64 10.87 -10.81 7.51
CA PHE A 64 9.56 -11.25 8.03
C PHE A 64 9.43 -11.10 9.56
N PHE A 65 10.15 -11.91 10.32
CA PHE A 65 10.01 -11.95 11.78
C PHE A 65 10.51 -10.68 12.47
N ARG A 66 11.58 -10.09 11.94
CA ARG A 66 12.17 -8.87 12.49
C ARG A 66 11.21 -7.68 12.36
N PHE A 67 10.53 -7.52 11.22
CA PHE A 67 9.54 -6.46 11.06
C PHE A 67 8.36 -6.64 12.03
N LEU A 68 7.79 -7.84 12.13
CA LEU A 68 6.70 -8.15 13.07
C LEU A 68 7.09 -7.78 14.52
N TRP A 69 8.31 -8.12 14.93
CA TRP A 69 8.81 -7.81 16.26
C TRP A 69 9.02 -6.30 16.48
N LEU A 70 9.67 -5.61 15.54
CA LEU A 70 9.86 -4.16 15.59
C LEU A 70 8.52 -3.42 15.63
N TYR A 71 7.59 -3.84 14.78
CA TYR A 71 6.25 -3.30 14.70
C TYR A 71 5.49 -3.49 16.01
N LEU A 72 5.51 -4.70 16.59
CA LEU A 72 4.83 -4.97 17.85
C LEU A 72 5.45 -4.19 19.01
N LEU A 73 6.79 -4.14 19.12
CA LEU A 73 7.49 -3.37 20.14
C LEU A 73 7.16 -1.88 20.05
N GLU A 74 7.17 -1.33 18.83
CA GLU A 74 6.85 0.07 18.60
C GLU A 74 5.38 0.36 18.93
N SER A 75 4.46 -0.48 18.47
CA SER A 75 3.04 -0.37 18.82
C SER A 75 2.78 -0.53 20.31
N MET A 76 3.53 -1.34 21.05
CA MET A 76 3.41 -1.41 22.52
C MET A 76 3.96 -0.14 23.20
N ARG A 77 4.98 0.51 22.62
CA ARG A 77 5.65 1.67 23.21
C ARG A 77 4.93 2.99 22.96
N VAL A 78 4.46 3.22 21.73
CA VAL A 78 3.81 4.48 21.29
C VAL A 78 2.34 4.30 20.89
N GLY A 79 1.87 3.07 20.78
CA GLY A 79 0.52 2.75 20.32
C GLY A 79 0.46 2.48 18.81
N TYR A 80 -0.65 1.87 18.37
CA TYR A 80 -0.89 1.56 16.95
C TYR A 80 -0.90 2.82 16.06
N TYR A 81 -1.60 3.87 16.47
CA TYR A 81 -1.77 5.08 15.64
C TYR A 81 -0.48 5.89 15.41
N HIS A 82 0.45 5.86 16.37
CA HIS A 82 1.72 6.58 16.33
C HIS A 82 2.89 5.72 15.86
N ASN A 83 2.65 4.45 15.51
CA ASN A 83 3.69 3.60 14.98
C ASN A 83 4.21 4.20 13.66
N LYS A 84 5.52 4.46 13.55
CA LYS A 84 6.10 5.09 12.37
C LYS A 84 5.81 4.31 11.08
N TYR A 85 5.71 2.98 11.17
CA TYR A 85 5.44 2.11 10.03
C TYR A 85 4.00 2.30 9.51
N GLU A 86 3.03 2.50 10.41
CA GLU A 86 1.64 2.81 10.07
C GLU A 86 1.50 4.22 9.49
N VAL A 87 2.24 5.18 10.05
CA VAL A 87 2.26 6.56 9.56
C VAL A 87 2.82 6.61 8.14
N GLU A 88 3.91 5.90 7.87
CA GLU A 88 4.50 5.80 6.53
C GLU A 88 3.52 5.18 5.53
N ALA A 89 2.90 4.06 5.89
CA ALA A 89 1.91 3.40 5.04
C ALA A 89 0.69 4.29 4.77
N ARG A 90 0.23 5.07 5.75
CA ARG A 90 -0.87 6.04 5.59
C ARG A 90 -0.49 7.19 4.66
N ILE A 91 0.72 7.71 4.79
CA ILE A 91 1.24 8.76 3.90
C ILE A 91 1.38 8.21 2.48
N ALA A 92 1.89 6.98 2.31
CA ALA A 92 2.00 6.34 1.01
C ALA A 92 0.64 6.17 0.33
N GLY A 93 -0.37 5.71 1.07
CA GLY A 93 -1.76 5.60 0.58
C GLY A 93 -2.34 6.95 0.13
N THR A 94 -2.25 7.98 0.98
CA THR A 94 -2.76 9.31 0.66
C THR A 94 -2.01 9.96 -0.50
N LYS A 95 -0.67 9.81 -0.55
CA LYS A 95 0.16 10.35 -1.63
C LYS A 95 -0.18 9.71 -2.96
N HIS A 96 -0.40 8.38 -2.98
CA HIS A 96 -0.80 7.68 -4.19
C HIS A 96 -2.17 8.16 -4.69
N LEU A 97 -3.15 8.27 -3.78
CA LEU A 97 -4.47 8.80 -4.12
C LEU A 97 -4.40 10.24 -4.67
N HIS A 98 -3.58 11.10 -4.07
CA HIS A 98 -3.38 12.47 -4.54
C HIS A 98 -2.69 12.49 -5.91
N GLN A 99 -1.71 11.61 -6.14
CA GLN A 99 -1.04 11.48 -7.44
C GLN A 99 -2.00 11.02 -8.53
N LEU A 100 -2.86 10.05 -8.24
CA LEU A 100 -3.90 9.57 -9.16
C LEU A 100 -4.91 10.67 -9.48
N ARG A 101 -5.38 11.40 -8.47
CA ARG A 101 -6.27 12.56 -8.65
C ARG A 101 -5.62 13.64 -9.51
N TYR A 102 -4.37 13.99 -9.20
CA TYR A 102 -3.62 14.94 -10.01
C TYR A 102 -3.49 14.48 -11.46
N MET A 103 -3.12 13.22 -11.72
CA MET A 103 -3.01 12.65 -13.07
C MET A 103 -4.37 12.56 -13.81
N ALA A 104 -5.47 12.36 -13.08
CA ALA A 104 -6.81 12.39 -13.65
C ALA A 104 -7.22 13.83 -14.04
N ASP A 105 -6.92 14.81 -13.18
CA ASP A 105 -7.20 16.23 -13.43
C ASP A 105 -6.26 16.86 -14.48
N THR A 106 -5.03 16.37 -14.60
CA THR A 106 -4.03 16.81 -15.60
C THR A 106 -3.97 15.93 -16.84
N SER A 107 -4.83 14.91 -16.96
CA SER A 107 -5.02 14.24 -18.25
C SER A 107 -5.71 15.24 -19.17
N PRO A 108 -5.01 15.80 -20.18
CA PRO A 108 -5.72 16.57 -21.20
C PRO A 108 -6.66 15.57 -21.87
N GLU A 109 -7.89 15.98 -22.13
CA GLU A 109 -8.70 15.32 -23.13
C GLU A 109 -7.85 15.27 -24.41
N ILE A 110 -7.23 14.11 -24.69
CA ILE A 110 -6.38 13.94 -25.86
C ILE A 110 -7.32 13.98 -27.07
N LYS A 111 -7.55 15.18 -27.60
CA LYS A 111 -7.84 15.31 -29.02
C LYS A 111 -6.58 14.83 -29.76
N PRO A 112 -6.68 13.88 -30.69
CA PRO A 112 -5.51 13.35 -31.38
C PRO A 112 -4.91 14.48 -32.22
N GLY A 113 -3.82 15.09 -31.76
CA GLY A 113 -3.25 16.21 -32.52
C GLY A 113 -2.08 17.01 -31.96
N SER A 114 -1.56 16.76 -30.76
CA SER A 114 -0.41 17.54 -30.30
C SER A 114 0.39 16.86 -29.18
N LEU A 115 1.32 15.98 -29.57
CA LEU A 115 2.56 15.81 -28.82
C LEU A 115 3.71 16.26 -29.72
N PRO A 116 4.49 17.30 -29.36
CA PRO A 116 5.82 17.44 -29.91
C PRO A 116 6.69 16.32 -29.32
N LEU A 117 7.35 15.58 -30.20
CA LEU A 117 8.32 14.55 -29.84
C LEU A 117 9.46 15.19 -29.02
N PRO A 118 9.95 14.54 -27.95
CA PRO A 118 11.20 14.96 -27.31
C PRO A 118 12.33 14.77 -28.32
N THR A 119 13.02 15.85 -28.68
CA THR A 119 14.27 15.77 -29.44
C THR A 119 15.32 15.09 -28.57
N ASP A 120 15.83 13.98 -29.09
CA ASP A 120 16.86 13.13 -28.52
C ASP A 120 18.22 13.88 -28.60
N GLU A 121 18.51 14.73 -27.62
CA GLU A 121 19.82 15.38 -27.48
C GLU A 121 20.79 14.40 -26.81
N LYS A 122 21.44 13.58 -27.65
CA LYS A 122 22.53 12.70 -27.24
C LYS A 122 23.77 13.56 -26.93
N GLU A 123 24.25 13.49 -25.69
CA GLU A 123 25.65 13.77 -25.37
C GLU A 123 26.57 12.87 -26.20
N ALA A 124 27.51 13.46 -26.92
CA ALA A 124 28.73 12.79 -27.38
C ALA A 124 29.86 13.80 -27.60
N VAL A 125 30.83 13.75 -26.67
CA VAL A 125 32.30 13.95 -26.79
C VAL A 125 32.83 15.26 -27.38
#